data_AF-A0A1H0HYJ1-F1
#
_entry.id   AF-A0A1H0HYJ1-F1
#
_cell.length_a   1.000
_cell.length_b   1.000
_cell.length_c   1.000
_cell.angle_alpha   90.00
_cell.angle_beta   90.00
_cell.angle_gamma   90.00
#
_symmetry.space_group_name_H-M   'P 1'
#
loop_
_entity.id
_entity.type
_entity.pdbx_description
1 polymer ?
#
loop_
_entity_poly.entity_id
_entity_poly.type
_entity_poly.pdbx_seq_one_letter_code
_entity_poly.pdbx_strand_id
1 'polypeptide(L)' 'MKIIIEELKKLINDYYRCNNFQLKEQILIDINLLKDALRIIEKVS' A
#
# COMPACT_ATOMS: atom_id res chain seq x y z
N MET A 1 6.69 10.75 -5.30
CA MET A 1 5.38 10.65 -4.61
C MET A 1 4.24 10.13 -5.48
N LYS A 2 3.96 10.71 -6.67
CA LYS A 2 2.83 10.28 -7.52
C LYS A 2 2.76 8.76 -7.78
N ILE A 3 3.90 8.13 -8.09
CA ILE A 3 3.97 6.68 -8.34
C ILE A 3 3.56 5.87 -7.09
N ILE A 4 4.09 6.22 -5.91
CA ILE A 4 3.76 5.54 -4.64
C ILE A 4 2.27 5.67 -4.32
N ILE A 5 1.69 6.86 -4.56
CA ILE A 5 0.26 7.11 -4.33
C ILE A 5 -0.61 6.27 -5.29
N GLU A 6 -0.25 6.18 -6.57
CA GLU A 6 -0.98 5.35 -7.53
C GLU A 6 -0.90 3.86 -7.18
N GLU A 7 0.25 3.38 -6.71
CA GLU A 7 0.40 1.98 -6.30
C GLU A 7 -0.40 1.67 -5.02
N LEU A 8 -0.40 2.59 -4.05
CA LEU A 8 -1.26 2.48 -2.86
C LEU A 8 -2.73 2.37 -3.22
N LYS A 9 -3.22 3.16 -4.19
CA LYS A 9 -4.62 3.07 -4.65
C LYS A 9 -4.94 1.70 -5.22
N LYS A 10 -4.04 1.12 -6.02
CA LYS A 10 -4.23 -0.23 -6.58
C LYS A 10 -4.29 -1.29 -5.48
N LEU A 11 -3.31 -1.30 -4.58
CA LEU A 11 -3.25 -2.28 -3.50
C LEU A 11 -4.47 -2.19 -2.57
N ILE A 12 -4.95 -0.97 -2.26
CA ILE A 12 -6.19 -0.80 -1.49
C ILE A 12 -7.38 -1.41 -2.24
N ASN A 13 -7.50 -1.16 -3.53
CA ASN A 13 -8.57 -1.74 -4.34
C ASN A 13 -8.47 -3.27 -4.39
N ASP A 14 -7.26 -3.82 -4.53
CA ASP A 14 -7.02 -5.27 -4.54
C ASP A 14 -7.35 -5.90 -3.19
N TYR A 15 -7.00 -5.25 -2.07
CA TYR A 15 -7.34 -5.69 -0.72
C TYR A 15 -8.85 -5.86 -0.54
N TYR A 16 -9.65 -4.89 -0.99
CA TYR A 16 -11.11 -4.96 -0.86
C TYR A 16 -11.76 -5.98 -1.79
N ARG A 17 -11.17 -6.22 -2.97
CA ARG A 17 -11.65 -7.22 -3.94
C ARG A 17 -11.15 -8.63 -3.68
N CYS A 18 -10.12 -8.79 -2.85
CA CYS A 18 -9.54 -10.08 -2.54
C CYS A 18 -10.42 -10.87 -1.56
N ASN A 19 -10.85 -12.05 -2.00
CA ASN A 19 -11.57 -13.03 -1.18
C ASN A 19 -10.64 -14.04 -0.50
N ASN A 20 -9.37 -14.13 -0.94
CA ASN A 20 -8.38 -15.01 -0.31
C ASN A 20 -7.78 -14.33 0.92
N PHE A 21 -8.00 -14.91 2.10
CA PHE A 21 -7.56 -14.33 3.38
C PHE A 21 -6.05 -14.14 3.47
N GLN A 22 -5.26 -15.14 3.07
CA GLN A 22 -3.79 -15.08 3.15
C GLN A 22 -3.22 -14.01 2.21
N LEU A 23 -3.76 -13.94 0.99
CA LEU A 23 -3.34 -12.91 0.04
C LEU A 23 -3.74 -11.51 0.52
N LYS A 24 -4.89 -11.39 1.18
CA LYS A 24 -5.36 -10.13 1.77
C LYS A 24 -4.46 -9.64 2.90
N GLU A 25 -3.91 -10.55 3.71
CA GLU A 25 -2.85 -10.23 4.70
C GLU A 25 -1.58 -9.71 4.02
N GLN A 26 -1.12 -10.37 2.95
CA GLN A 26 0.06 -9.92 2.21
C GLN A 26 -0.13 -8.52 1.61
N ILE A 27 -1.28 -8.27 0.97
CA ILE A 27 -1.60 -6.94 0.41
C ILE A 27 -1.62 -5.88 1.51
N LEU A 28 -2.13 -6.19 2.71
CA LEU A 28 -2.15 -5.25 3.83
C LEU A 28 -0.73 -4.89 4.30
N ILE A 29 0.17 -5.88 4.34
CA ILE A 29 1.60 -5.66 4.66
C ILE A 29 2.22 -4.69 3.64
N ASP A 30 1.99 -4.91 2.35
CA ASP A 30 2.52 -4.06 1.28
C ASP A 30 1.99 -2.62 1.36
N ILE A 31 0.68 -2.46 1.65
CA ILE A 31 0.07 -1.13 1.89
C ILE A 31 0.78 -0.41 3.04
N ASN A 32 1.01 -1.10 4.15
CA ASN A 32 1.66 -0.49 5.31
C ASN A 32 3.10 -0.07 5.01
N LEU A 33 3.85 -0.93 4.32
CA LEU A 33 5.23 -0.65 3.92
C LEU A 33 5.32 0.59 3.01
N LEU A 34 4.43 0.71 2.03
CA LEU A 34 4.39 1.89 1.15
C LEU A 34 3.93 3.16 1.88
N LYS A 35 3.00 3.06 2.84
CA LYS A 35 2.61 4.21 3.68
C LYS A 35 3.76 4.71 4.54
N ASP A 36 4.56 3.81 5.10
CA ASP A 36 5.71 4.19 5.90
C ASP A 36 6.84 4.77 5.03
N ALA A 37 7.08 4.20 3.85
CA ALA A 37 8.00 4.79 2.88
C ALA A 37 7.58 6.22 2.48
N LEU A 38 6.28 6.44 2.25
CA LEU A 38 5.75 7.78 1.94
C LEU A 38 6.00 8.77 3.08
N ARG A 39 5.73 8.37 4.33
CA ARG A 39 6.00 9.20 5.52
C ARG A 39 7.48 9.56 5.68
N ILE A 40 8.38 8.63 5.38
CA ILE A 40 9.83 8.89 5.44
C ILE A 40 10.21 9.92 4.39
N ILE A 41 9.73 9.76 3.15
CA ILE A 41 10.01 10.70 2.06
C ILE A 41 9.48 12.09 2.42
N GLU A 42 8.25 12.20 2.92
CA GLU A 42 7.66 13.49 3.33
C GLU A 42 8.43 14.20 4.45
N LYS A 43 9.08 13.45 5.36
CA LYS A 43 9.89 14.03 6.44
C LYS A 43 11.28 14.50 6.00
N VAL A 44 11.76 14.00 4.87
CA VAL A 44 13.12 14.27 4.35
C VAL A 44 13.09 15.21 3.14
N SER A 45 11.90 15.55 2.63
CA SER A 45 11.66 16.51 1.54
C SER A 45 11.40 17.91 2.09
#